data_AF-A0A8H9HF08-F1
#
_entry.id   AF-A0A8H9HF08-F1
#
_cell.length_a   1.000
_cell.length_b   1.000
_cell.length_c   1.000
_cell.angle_alpha   90.00
_cell.angle_beta   90.00
_cell.angle_gamma   90.00
#
_symmetry.space_group_name_H-M   'P 1'
#
loop_
_entity.id
_entity.type
_entity.pdbx_description
1 polymer ?
#
loop_
_entity_poly.entity_id
_entity_poly.type
_entity_poly.pdbx_seq_one_letter_code
_entity_poly.pdbx_strand_id
1 'polypeptide(L)'
;MSTSRTELLAWQSELTWALFTHHLDRLEPEDFLREPTALCWTVRQDTDGRWWPDWAETEPDPVPVPTIAWLTWHIGWWWTTATAVVRGARPPERTEIAWPGDGAAAVAWMRRLREEWAAALDGLDDAALDAPSAYPWGAEAGLTVGHTAAWVNAELMKNAAEIGQLRLRYAVSR
;
A
#
# COMPACT_ATOMS: atom_id res chain seq x y z
N MET A 1 30.31 13.00 0.20
CA MET A 1 30.06 11.54 0.10
C MET A 1 28.86 11.37 -0.82
N SER A 2 28.91 10.44 -1.78
CA SER A 2 27.75 10.12 -2.62
C SER A 2 26.80 9.23 -1.84
N THR A 3 25.51 9.54 -1.81
CA THR A 3 24.47 8.65 -1.27
C THR A 3 24.37 7.40 -2.15
N SER A 4 24.29 6.21 -1.54
CA SER A 4 24.06 4.97 -2.28
C SER A 4 22.63 4.88 -2.81
N ARG A 5 22.36 3.98 -3.76
CA ARG A 5 21.00 3.76 -4.29
C ARG A 5 20.05 3.29 -3.20
N THR A 6 20.48 2.38 -2.33
CA THR A 6 19.70 1.89 -1.19
C THR A 6 19.41 3.00 -0.19
N GLU A 7 20.40 3.84 0.14
CA GLU A 7 20.19 5.00 1.01
C GLU A 7 19.19 6.00 0.43
N LEU A 8 19.22 6.24 -0.88
CA LEU A 8 18.28 7.13 -1.57
C LEU A 8 16.84 6.57 -1.53
N LEU A 9 16.66 5.28 -1.81
CA LEU A 9 15.37 4.60 -1.76
C LEU A 9 14.79 4.59 -0.33
N ALA A 10 15.63 4.31 0.67
CA ALA A 10 15.25 4.33 2.08
C ALA A 10 14.81 5.75 2.50
N TRP A 11 15.58 6.78 2.12
CA TRP A 11 15.22 8.17 2.40
C TRP A 11 13.87 8.56 1.77
N GLN A 12 13.60 8.18 0.52
CA GLN A 12 12.33 8.48 -0.14
C GLN A 12 11.15 7.75 0.52
N SER A 13 11.36 6.49 0.93
CA SER A 13 10.37 5.71 1.69
C SER A 13 10.04 6.43 3.01
N GLU A 14 11.05 6.88 3.75
CA GLU A 14 10.87 7.60 5.02
C GLU A 14 10.17 8.95 4.87
N LEU A 15 10.51 9.72 3.83
CA LEU A 15 9.81 10.95 3.48
C LEU A 15 8.32 10.69 3.27
N THR A 16 8.00 9.66 2.50
CA THR A 16 6.62 9.28 2.18
C THR A 16 5.87 8.77 3.41
N TRP A 17 6.55 7.95 4.22
CA TRP A 17 6.02 7.41 5.46
C TRP A 17 5.70 8.50 6.49
N ALA A 18 6.49 9.57 6.55
CA ALA A 18 6.22 10.71 7.42
C ALA A 18 4.89 11.42 7.07
N LEU A 19 4.62 11.63 5.78
CA LEU A 19 3.33 12.15 5.32
C LEU A 19 2.19 11.18 5.65
N PHE A 20 2.40 9.89 5.38
CA PHE A 20 1.37 8.89 5.65
C PHE A 20 1.03 8.81 7.15
N THR A 21 2.04 8.80 8.02
CA THR A 21 1.88 8.83 9.48
C THR A 21 1.12 10.07 9.93
N HIS A 22 1.42 11.25 9.36
CA HIS A 22 0.68 12.47 9.68
C HIS A 22 -0.83 12.33 9.46
N HIS A 23 -1.23 11.63 8.39
CA HIS A 23 -2.63 11.33 8.11
C HIS A 23 -3.19 10.24 9.03
N LEU A 24 -2.49 9.11 9.17
CA LEU A 24 -2.95 7.97 9.99
C LEU A 24 -3.22 8.35 11.45
N ASP A 25 -2.38 9.19 12.05
CA ASP A 25 -2.51 9.61 13.46
C ASP A 25 -3.73 10.50 13.73
N ARG A 26 -4.46 10.91 12.68
CA ARG A 26 -5.61 11.84 12.76
C ARG A 26 -6.90 11.23 12.22
N LEU A 27 -6.88 9.96 11.82
CA LEU A 27 -8.08 9.24 11.42
C LEU A 27 -8.86 8.82 12.66
N GLU A 28 -10.18 8.99 12.60
CA GLU A 28 -11.12 8.42 13.55
C GLU A 28 -11.64 7.08 13.01
N PRO A 29 -12.09 6.14 13.88
CA PRO A 29 -12.54 4.82 13.45
C PRO A 29 -13.60 4.85 12.33
N GLU A 30 -14.53 5.79 12.38
CA GLU A 30 -15.58 5.99 11.38
C GLU A 30 -15.05 6.43 10.01
N ASP A 31 -13.89 7.08 9.93
CA ASP A 31 -13.34 7.58 8.67
C ASP A 31 -12.99 6.44 7.70
N PHE A 32 -12.65 5.25 8.23
CA PHE A 32 -12.20 4.12 7.43
C PHE A 32 -13.27 3.62 6.47
N LEU A 33 -14.49 3.42 6.98
CA LEU A 33 -15.62 2.89 6.21
C LEU A 33 -16.54 4.00 5.68
N ARG A 34 -16.30 5.27 6.01
CA ARG A 34 -17.08 6.38 5.49
C ARG A 34 -16.96 6.44 3.96
N GLU A 35 -18.11 6.36 3.30
CA GLU A 35 -18.21 6.41 1.84
C GLU A 35 -18.08 7.86 1.32
N PRO A 36 -17.14 8.16 0.40
CA PRO A 36 -16.94 9.51 -0.10
C PRO A 36 -18.01 9.96 -1.10
N THR A 37 -18.65 8.99 -1.77
CA THR A 37 -19.77 9.16 -2.70
C THR A 37 -20.61 7.87 -2.71
N ALA A 38 -21.80 7.92 -3.29
CA ALA A 38 -22.65 6.72 -3.46
C ALA A 38 -22.03 5.64 -4.37
N LEU A 39 -21.15 6.02 -5.31
CA LEU A 39 -20.36 5.08 -6.11
C LEU A 39 -18.95 5.01 -5.54
N CYS A 40 -18.71 4.02 -4.68
CA CYS A 40 -17.42 3.83 -4.05
C CYS A 40 -16.97 2.37 -4.08
N TRP A 41 -15.66 2.17 -3.94
CA TRP A 41 -15.07 0.89 -3.58
C TRP A 41 -14.78 0.88 -2.09
N THR A 42 -15.25 -0.14 -1.39
CA THR A 42 -15.00 -0.33 0.05
C THR A 42 -14.59 -1.76 0.36
N VAL A 43 -14.39 -2.07 1.63
CA VAL A 43 -14.24 -3.46 2.12
C VAL A 43 -15.55 -3.91 2.75
N ARG A 44 -15.92 -5.17 2.56
CA ARG A 44 -17.17 -5.77 3.05
C ARG A 44 -16.88 -7.04 3.81
N GLN A 45 -17.64 -7.24 4.87
CA GLN A 45 -17.53 -8.45 5.68
C GLN A 45 -18.29 -9.60 5.02
N ASP A 46 -17.67 -10.78 4.95
CA ASP A 46 -18.32 -12.03 4.54
C ASP A 46 -19.05 -12.71 5.72
N THR A 47 -19.62 -13.89 5.47
CA THR A 47 -20.36 -14.67 6.48
C THR A 47 -19.49 -15.17 7.62
N ASP A 48 -18.18 -15.29 7.42
CA ASP A 48 -17.21 -15.76 8.40
C ASP A 48 -16.56 -14.61 9.17
N GLY A 49 -16.98 -13.37 8.90
CA GLY A 49 -16.49 -12.18 9.57
C GLY A 49 -15.21 -11.60 8.96
N ARG A 50 -14.72 -12.11 7.82
CA ARG A 50 -13.52 -11.61 7.13
C ARG A 50 -13.87 -10.46 6.22
N TRP A 51 -12.97 -9.50 6.08
CA TRP A 51 -13.19 -8.29 5.29
C TRP A 51 -12.48 -8.36 3.96
N TRP A 52 -13.24 -8.18 2.88
CA TRP A 52 -12.76 -8.30 1.51
C TRP A 52 -13.03 -7.02 0.72
N PRO A 53 -12.12 -6.59 -0.15
CA PRO A 53 -12.34 -5.42 -0.98
C PRO A 53 -13.42 -5.67 -2.03
N ASP A 54 -14.15 -4.61 -2.40
CA ASP A 54 -14.76 -4.51 -3.70
C ASP A 54 -13.66 -4.56 -4.77
N TRP A 55 -13.85 -5.39 -5.80
CA TRP A 55 -12.88 -5.61 -6.86
C TRP A 55 -13.57 -5.91 -8.18
N ALA A 56 -12.96 -5.46 -9.28
CA ALA A 56 -13.36 -5.84 -10.63
C ALA A 56 -12.10 -6.16 -11.45
N GLU A 57 -12.12 -7.25 -12.21
CA GLU A 57 -11.02 -7.61 -13.12
C GLU A 57 -10.85 -6.59 -14.26
N THR A 58 -11.93 -5.91 -14.63
CA THR A 58 -11.93 -4.80 -15.57
C THR A 58 -12.37 -3.55 -14.85
N GLU A 59 -11.59 -2.49 -14.98
CA GLU A 59 -11.88 -1.20 -14.35
C GLU A 59 -13.26 -0.68 -14.82
N PRO A 60 -14.19 -0.38 -13.88
CA PRO A 60 -15.49 0.18 -14.22
C PRO A 60 -15.38 1.60 -14.75
N ASP A 61 -16.36 2.02 -15.56
CA ASP A 61 -16.51 3.41 -16.01
C ASP A 61 -17.88 3.97 -15.57
N PRO A 62 -17.93 4.98 -14.67
CA PRO A 62 -16.79 5.63 -14.02
C PRO A 62 -16.16 4.77 -12.93
N VAL A 63 -14.87 5.02 -12.67
CA VAL A 63 -14.12 4.36 -11.58
C VAL A 63 -14.71 4.75 -10.22
N PRO A 64 -15.09 3.79 -9.35
CA PRO A 64 -15.59 4.09 -8.02
C PRO A 64 -14.52 4.71 -7.12
N VAL A 65 -14.87 5.75 -6.36
CA VAL A 65 -13.91 6.39 -5.44
C VAL A 65 -13.65 5.46 -4.25
N PRO A 66 -12.39 5.15 -3.88
CA PRO A 66 -12.13 4.22 -2.79
C PRO A 66 -12.37 4.84 -1.41
N THR A 67 -12.79 4.03 -0.44
CA THR A 67 -12.77 4.38 0.98
C THR A 67 -11.35 4.26 1.56
N ILE A 68 -11.11 4.83 2.74
CA ILE A 68 -9.82 4.70 3.43
C ILE A 68 -9.55 3.22 3.80
N ALA A 69 -10.58 2.46 4.14
CA ALA A 69 -10.45 1.02 4.36
C ALA A 69 -10.02 0.28 3.08
N TRP A 70 -10.58 0.63 1.91
CA TRP A 70 -10.13 0.06 0.64
C TRP A 70 -8.68 0.46 0.32
N LEU A 71 -8.31 1.74 0.50
CA LEU A 71 -6.95 2.21 0.26
C LEU A 71 -5.93 1.52 1.16
N THR A 72 -6.22 1.34 2.45
CA THR A 72 -5.33 0.63 3.38
C THR A 72 -5.27 -0.87 3.11
N TRP A 73 -6.36 -1.50 2.64
CA TRP A 73 -6.30 -2.85 2.09
C TRP A 73 -5.40 -2.93 0.86
N HIS A 74 -5.57 -2.00 -0.08
CA HIS A 74 -4.82 -1.97 -1.33
C HIS A 74 -3.32 -1.81 -1.07
N ILE A 75 -2.94 -0.87 -0.19
CA ILE A 75 -1.57 -0.76 0.33
C ILE A 75 -1.09 -2.09 0.89
N GLY A 76 -1.88 -2.68 1.80
CA GLY A 76 -1.49 -3.91 2.45
C GLY A 76 -1.26 -5.07 1.48
N TRP A 77 -2.06 -5.18 0.43
CA TRP A 77 -1.89 -6.20 -0.60
C TRP A 77 -0.59 -6.03 -1.37
N TRP A 78 -0.39 -4.90 -2.05
CA TRP A 78 0.79 -4.75 -2.90
C TRP A 78 2.09 -4.73 -2.08
N TRP A 79 2.05 -4.26 -0.83
CA TRP A 79 3.25 -4.22 0.00
C TRP A 79 3.66 -5.62 0.48
N THR A 80 2.67 -6.44 0.85
CA THR A 80 2.90 -7.85 1.20
C THR A 80 3.47 -8.60 0.01
N THR A 81 2.87 -8.42 -1.18
CA THR A 81 3.30 -9.06 -2.42
C THR A 81 4.71 -8.61 -2.85
N ALA A 82 4.98 -7.30 -2.86
CA ALA A 82 6.30 -6.76 -3.19
C ALA A 82 7.39 -7.26 -2.22
N THR A 83 7.09 -7.31 -0.93
CA THR A 83 8.02 -7.81 0.11
C THR A 83 8.34 -9.29 -0.13
N ALA A 84 7.34 -10.12 -0.44
CA ALA A 84 7.55 -11.53 -0.75
C ALA A 84 8.44 -11.70 -2.00
N VAL A 85 8.20 -10.91 -3.06
CA VAL A 85 9.00 -10.92 -4.29
C VAL A 85 10.46 -10.58 -4.01
N VAL A 86 10.72 -9.48 -3.29
CA VAL A 86 12.10 -9.06 -2.94
C VAL A 86 12.82 -10.11 -2.09
N ARG A 87 12.10 -10.79 -1.20
CA ARG A 87 12.65 -11.88 -0.37
C ARG A 87 12.79 -13.22 -1.09
N GLY A 88 12.37 -13.32 -2.37
CA GLY A 88 12.36 -14.58 -3.11
C GLY A 88 11.36 -15.62 -2.56
N ALA A 89 10.34 -15.18 -1.82
CA ALA A 89 9.26 -16.02 -1.31
C ALA A 89 8.12 -16.10 -2.33
N ARG A 90 7.19 -17.05 -2.12
CA ARG A 90 5.95 -17.09 -2.92
C ARG A 90 5.09 -15.86 -2.58
N PRO A 91 4.77 -15.00 -3.55
CA PRO A 91 3.81 -13.91 -3.31
C PRO A 91 2.40 -14.49 -3.08
N PRO A 92 1.64 -13.95 -2.11
CA PRO A 92 0.24 -14.30 -1.95
C PRO A 92 -0.59 -13.73 -3.11
N GLU A 93 -1.67 -14.43 -3.44
CA GLU A 93 -2.71 -13.93 -4.33
C GLU A 93 -3.50 -12.81 -3.64
N ARG A 94 -4.06 -11.89 -4.43
CA ARG A 94 -4.93 -10.81 -3.93
C ARG A 94 -6.07 -11.35 -3.04
N THR A 95 -6.65 -12.49 -3.42
CA THR A 95 -7.76 -13.14 -2.73
C THR A 95 -7.36 -13.82 -1.41
N GLU A 96 -6.08 -13.87 -1.07
CA GLU A 96 -5.60 -14.41 0.21
C GLU A 96 -5.50 -13.31 1.29
N ILE A 97 -5.62 -12.03 0.91
CA ILE A 97 -5.38 -10.90 1.78
C ILE A 97 -6.69 -10.23 2.17
N ALA A 98 -7.08 -10.43 3.42
CA ALA A 98 -8.24 -9.75 4.02
C ALA A 98 -7.81 -8.43 4.67
N TRP A 99 -8.72 -7.46 4.72
CA TRP A 99 -8.52 -6.24 5.51
C TRP A 99 -8.63 -6.56 7.01
N PRO A 100 -7.89 -5.88 7.92
CA PRO A 100 -7.78 -6.29 9.33
C PRO A 100 -9.03 -6.11 10.19
N GLY A 101 -10.12 -5.59 9.62
CA GLY A 101 -11.46 -5.56 10.21
C GLY A 101 -11.84 -4.24 10.89
N ASP A 102 -10.88 -3.47 11.38
CA ASP A 102 -11.12 -2.12 11.88
C ASP A 102 -9.93 -1.17 11.59
N GLY A 103 -10.16 0.12 11.83
CA GLY A 103 -9.17 1.17 11.57
C GLY A 103 -7.90 1.04 12.41
N ALA A 104 -8.00 0.68 13.69
CA ALA A 104 -6.83 0.54 14.56
C ALA A 104 -5.96 -0.64 14.13
N ALA A 105 -6.58 -1.76 13.78
CA ALA A 105 -5.94 -2.94 13.22
C ALA A 105 -5.30 -2.63 11.84
N ALA A 106 -5.96 -1.83 11.01
CA ALA A 106 -5.42 -1.37 9.72
C ALA A 106 -4.17 -0.50 9.91
N VAL A 107 -4.18 0.48 10.83
CA VAL A 107 -2.98 1.30 11.13
C VAL A 107 -1.85 0.43 11.66
N ALA A 108 -2.14 -0.49 12.59
CA ALA A 108 -1.14 -1.40 13.12
C ALA A 108 -0.54 -2.29 12.01
N TRP A 109 -1.37 -2.73 11.06
CA TRP A 109 -0.91 -3.51 9.91
C TRP A 109 0.02 -2.70 9.00
N MET A 110 -0.32 -1.44 8.68
CA MET A 110 0.55 -0.57 7.87
C MET A 110 1.93 -0.36 8.52
N ARG A 111 1.97 -0.19 9.85
CA ARG A 111 3.23 -0.04 10.60
C ARG A 111 4.10 -1.29 10.50
N ARG A 112 3.51 -2.48 10.66
CA ARG A 112 4.23 -3.76 10.51
C ARG A 112 4.77 -3.94 9.08
N LEU A 113 3.96 -3.66 8.07
CA LEU A 113 4.39 -3.80 6.67
C LEU A 113 5.54 -2.85 6.32
N ARG A 114 5.54 -1.63 6.87
CA ARG A 114 6.67 -0.70 6.73
C ARG A 114 7.96 -1.28 7.29
N GLU A 115 7.91 -1.87 8.48
CA GLU A 115 9.07 -2.53 9.11
C GLU A 115 9.55 -3.74 8.28
N GLU A 116 8.62 -4.57 7.82
CA GLU A 116 8.93 -5.74 6.99
C GLU A 116 9.59 -5.36 5.65
N TRP A 117 9.10 -4.30 5.03
CA TRP A 117 9.66 -3.76 3.80
C TRP A 117 11.04 -3.13 3.99
N ALA A 118 11.21 -2.32 5.03
CA ALA A 118 12.51 -1.76 5.37
C ALA A 118 13.54 -2.88 5.59
N ALA A 119 13.16 -3.93 6.31
CA ALA A 119 14.01 -5.11 6.52
C ALA A 119 14.27 -5.91 5.22
N ALA A 120 13.36 -5.87 4.24
CA ALA A 120 13.58 -6.54 2.95
C ALA A 120 14.57 -5.79 2.05
N LEU A 121 14.69 -4.46 2.21
CA LEU A 121 15.66 -3.64 1.49
C LEU A 121 16.99 -3.48 2.21
N ASP A 122 17.03 -3.76 3.52
CA ASP A 122 18.23 -3.64 4.33
C ASP A 122 19.34 -4.57 3.82
N GLY A 123 20.54 -4.02 3.64
CA GLY A 123 21.71 -4.76 3.15
C GLY A 123 21.71 -5.12 1.66
N LEU A 124 20.72 -4.70 0.86
CA LEU A 124 20.79 -4.87 -0.59
C LEU A 124 21.92 -4.03 -1.19
N ASP A 125 22.81 -4.69 -1.96
CA ASP A 125 23.84 -4.05 -2.76
C ASP A 125 23.34 -3.70 -4.18
N ASP A 126 24.18 -3.03 -4.97
CA ASP A 126 23.81 -2.62 -6.32
C ASP A 126 23.50 -3.82 -7.24
N ALA A 127 24.19 -4.95 -7.05
CA ALA A 127 23.94 -6.16 -7.84
C ALA A 127 22.55 -6.76 -7.52
N ALA A 128 22.16 -6.77 -6.25
CA ALA A 128 20.82 -7.20 -5.83
C ALA A 128 19.74 -6.24 -6.33
N LEU A 129 19.98 -4.93 -6.35
CA LEU A 129 19.06 -3.95 -6.94
C LEU A 129 18.90 -4.09 -8.46
N ASP A 130 19.93 -4.60 -9.14
CA ASP A 130 19.94 -4.83 -10.58
C ASP A 130 19.41 -6.23 -10.97
N ALA A 131 19.09 -7.08 -9.99
CA ALA A 131 18.47 -8.37 -10.24
C ALA A 131 17.09 -8.20 -10.92
N PRO A 132 16.72 -9.05 -11.90
CA PRO A 132 15.44 -8.94 -12.58
C PRO A 132 14.25 -9.07 -11.64
N SER A 133 13.22 -8.25 -11.86
CA SER A 133 11.94 -8.33 -11.15
C SER A 133 10.79 -8.22 -12.15
N ALA A 134 9.88 -9.18 -12.08
CA ALA A 134 8.66 -9.21 -12.87
C ALA A 134 7.49 -8.46 -12.20
N TYR A 135 7.63 -7.99 -10.96
CA TYR A 135 6.52 -7.39 -10.23
C TYR A 135 6.54 -5.86 -10.28
N PRO A 136 5.38 -5.19 -10.52
CA PRO A 136 4.08 -5.75 -10.93
C PRO A 136 3.87 -5.96 -12.44
N TRP A 137 4.85 -5.66 -13.31
CA TRP A 137 4.62 -5.47 -14.76
C TRP A 137 4.87 -6.68 -15.68
N GLY A 138 5.22 -7.84 -15.14
CA GLY A 138 5.65 -9.00 -15.93
C GLY A 138 7.15 -9.00 -16.23
N ALA A 139 7.69 -10.17 -16.59
CA ALA A 139 9.12 -10.37 -16.84
C ALA A 139 9.60 -9.67 -18.13
N GLU A 140 8.70 -9.53 -19.10
CA GLU A 140 8.91 -8.86 -20.37
C GLU A 140 9.20 -7.35 -20.25
N ALA A 141 8.84 -6.74 -19.12
CA ALA A 141 9.12 -5.33 -18.85
C ALA A 141 10.62 -5.04 -18.65
N GLY A 142 11.45 -6.06 -18.39
CA GLY A 142 12.90 -5.90 -18.22
C GLY A 142 13.30 -5.07 -17.00
N LEU A 143 12.43 -5.01 -15.99
CA LEU A 143 12.63 -4.22 -14.77
C LEU A 143 13.42 -4.98 -13.70
N THR A 144 13.89 -4.24 -12.70
CA THR A 144 14.76 -4.78 -11.64
C THR A 144 14.16 -4.60 -10.25
N VAL A 145 14.74 -5.24 -9.24
CA VAL A 145 14.38 -5.05 -7.82
C VAL A 145 14.39 -3.57 -7.44
N GLY A 146 15.38 -2.80 -7.90
CA GLY A 146 15.44 -1.36 -7.68
C GLY A 146 14.25 -0.59 -8.28
N HIS A 147 13.72 -1.03 -9.43
CA HIS A 147 12.51 -0.45 -10.01
C HIS A 147 11.26 -0.79 -9.19
N THR A 148 11.14 -2.04 -8.71
CA THR A 148 10.07 -2.43 -7.79
C THR A 148 10.12 -1.60 -6.51
N ALA A 149 11.31 -1.35 -5.96
CA ALA A 149 11.45 -0.54 -4.75
C ALA A 149 11.07 0.94 -4.96
N ALA A 150 11.50 1.54 -6.08
CA ALA A 150 11.12 2.90 -6.45
C ALA A 150 9.59 3.01 -6.66
N TRP A 151 8.98 1.99 -7.25
CA TRP A 151 7.54 1.93 -7.47
C TRP A 151 6.75 1.83 -6.16
N VAL A 152 7.17 0.98 -5.23
CA VAL A 152 6.55 0.89 -3.89
C VAL A 152 6.50 2.26 -3.21
N ASN A 153 7.58 3.02 -3.28
CA ASN A 153 7.63 4.38 -2.72
C ASN A 153 6.63 5.33 -3.42
N ALA A 154 6.55 5.27 -4.76
CA ALA A 154 5.62 6.08 -5.54
C ALA A 154 4.15 5.74 -5.25
N GLU A 155 3.82 4.44 -5.17
CA GLU A 155 2.48 3.98 -4.81
C GLU A 155 2.10 4.39 -3.40
N LEU A 156 3.03 4.29 -2.45
CA LEU A 156 2.77 4.76 -1.08
C LEU A 156 2.46 6.26 -1.06
N MET A 157 3.21 7.08 -1.81
CA MET A 157 2.97 8.53 -1.89
C MET A 157 1.59 8.84 -2.46
N LYS A 158 1.22 8.18 -3.56
CA LYS A 158 -0.10 8.29 -4.17
C LYS A 158 -1.20 7.97 -3.16
N ASN A 159 -1.16 6.80 -2.54
CA ASN A 159 -2.19 6.39 -1.59
C ASN A 159 -2.22 7.27 -0.32
N ALA A 160 -1.06 7.73 0.17
CA ALA A 160 -0.98 8.66 1.29
C ALA A 160 -1.68 9.99 0.96
N ALA A 161 -1.50 10.51 -0.25
CA ALA A 161 -2.17 11.72 -0.71
C ALA A 161 -3.69 11.52 -0.83
N GLU A 162 -4.15 10.39 -1.37
CA GLU A 162 -5.58 10.06 -1.46
C GLU A 162 -6.25 9.97 -0.07
N ILE A 163 -5.62 9.26 0.87
CA ILE A 163 -6.08 9.19 2.26
C ILE A 163 -6.08 10.59 2.89
N GLY A 164 -5.05 11.40 2.63
CA GLY A 164 -4.96 12.78 3.09
C GLY A 164 -6.12 13.65 2.62
N GLN A 165 -6.50 13.53 1.34
CA GLN A 165 -7.64 14.23 0.76
C GLN A 165 -8.97 13.80 1.39
N LEU A 166 -9.20 12.49 1.55
CA LEU A 166 -10.41 11.97 2.20
C LEU A 166 -10.52 12.45 3.64
N ARG A 167 -9.45 12.34 4.43
CA ARG A 167 -9.39 12.84 5.80
C ARG A 167 -9.76 14.32 5.90
N LEU A 168 -9.19 15.17 5.04
CA LEU A 168 -9.48 16.61 5.04
C LEU A 168 -10.96 16.89 4.72
N ARG A 169 -11.54 16.16 3.75
CA ARG A 169 -12.96 16.28 3.40
C ARG A 169 -13.87 15.82 4.55
N TYR A 170 -13.51 14.74 5.23
CA TYR A 170 -14.30 14.22 6.35
C TYR A 170 -14.25 15.16 7.56
N ALA A 171 -13.10 15.74 7.86
CA ALA A 171 -12.93 16.67 8.98
C ALA A 171 -13.83 17.92 8.89
N VAL A 172 -14.13 18.42 7.69
CA VAL A 172 -15.00 19.61 7.49
C VAL A 172 -16.49 19.25 7.36
N SER A 173 -16.83 17.96 7.39
CA SER A 173 -18.19 17.44 7.27
C SER A 173 -18.58 16.58 8.47
N ARG A 174 -17.94 16.83 9.61
CA ARG A 174 -18.29 16.29 10.93
C ARG A 174 -19.25 17.23 11.65
#